data_AF-A0A9E5RJC5-F1
#
_entry.id   AF-A0A9E5RJC5-F1
#
_cell.length_a   1.000
_cell.length_b   1.000
_cell.length_c   1.000
_cell.angle_alpha   90.00
_cell.angle_beta   90.00
_cell.angle_gamma   90.00
#
_symmetry.space_group_name_H-M   'P 1'
#
loop_
_entity.id
_entity.type
_entity.pdbx_description
1 polymer ?
#
loop_
_entity_poly.entity_id
_entity_poly.type
_entity_poly.pdbx_seq_one_letter_code
_entity_poly.pdbx_strand_id
1 'polypeptide(L)' 'MDTPRFRRGDRVKIQINRLLKPHHLNGRTGVIVRHPDVTLLWGAAYTVELDTGDEIKLKIREFDLIPVG' A
#
# COMPACT_ATOMS: atom_id res chain seq x y z
N MET A 1 14.93 9.07 -7.33
CA MET A 1 13.57 8.63 -7.73
C MET A 1 12.60 9.21 -6.75
N ASP A 2 11.65 10.03 -7.21
CA ASP A 2 10.55 10.52 -6.38
C ASP A 2 9.73 9.33 -5.86
N THR A 3 9.58 9.22 -4.54
CA THR A 3 8.65 8.26 -3.94
C THR A 3 7.24 8.67 -4.38
N PRO A 4 6.50 7.83 -5.13
CA PRO A 4 5.16 8.18 -5.58
C PRO A 4 4.27 8.48 -4.37
N ARG A 5 3.83 9.75 -4.27
CA ARG A 5 2.88 10.18 -3.26
C ARG A 5 1.48 9.88 -3.77
N PHE A 6 1.01 8.66 -3.49
CA PHE A 6 -0.37 8.31 -3.72
C PHE A 6 -1.33 9.24 -2.95
N ARG A 7 -2.58 9.33 -3.39
CA ARG A 7 -3.68 10.11 -2.80
C ARG A 7 -4.86 9.21 -2.43
N ARG A 8 -5.78 9.73 -1.62
CA ARG A 8 -6.99 8.98 -1.23
C ARG A 8 -7.86 8.85 -2.48
N GLY A 9 -8.30 7.63 -2.78
CA GLY A 9 -9.02 7.31 -4.02
C GLY A 9 -8.12 6.78 -5.14
N ASP A 10 -6.79 6.83 -4.99
CA ASP A 10 -5.90 6.26 -6.00
C ASP A 10 -5.97 4.73 -5.96
N ARG A 11 -6.15 4.14 -7.15
CA ARG A 11 -6.09 2.68 -7.31
C ARG A 11 -4.65 2.23 -7.45
N VAL A 12 -4.28 1.22 -6.67
CA VAL A 12 -2.92 0.71 -6.60
C VAL A 12 -2.91 -0.81 -6.64
N LYS A 13 -1.84 -1.35 -7.21
CA LYS A 13 -1.46 -2.76 -7.13
C LYS A 13 -0.39 -2.90 -6.06
N ILE A 14 -0.61 -3.83 -5.16
CA ILE A 14 0.30 -4.13 -4.05
C ILE A 14 1.36 -5.09 -4.58
N GLN A 15 2.62 -4.71 -4.47
CA GLN A 15 3.76 -5.57 -4.74
C GLN A 15 4.61 -5.68 -3.49
N ILE A 16 4.90 -6.91 -3.06
CA ILE A 16 5.70 -7.14 -1.86
C ILE A 16 7.18 -7.07 -2.23
N ASN A 17 7.94 -6.19 -1.58
CA ASN A 17 9.37 -6.00 -1.88
C ASN A 17 10.25 -7.06 -1.18
N ARG A 18 9.76 -7.66 -0.08
CA ARG A 18 10.54 -8.61 0.73
C ARG A 18 9.92 -10.00 0.79
N LEU A 19 10.78 -11.00 0.95
CA LEU A 19 10.47 -12.41 1.32
C LEU A 19 9.64 -12.58 2.62
N LEU A 20 9.14 -11.50 3.22
CA LEU A 20 8.28 -11.54 4.39
C LEU A 20 6.85 -11.84 3.94
N LYS A 21 6.37 -13.02 4.31
CA LYS A 21 4.94 -13.36 4.26
C LYS A 21 4.13 -12.24 4.94
N PRO A 22 3.00 -11.84 4.35
CA PRO A 22 2.14 -12.74 3.57
C PRO A 22 2.19 -12.53 2.05
N HIS A 23 2.59 -13.56 1.30
CA HIS A 23 2.57 -13.59 -0.17
C HIS A 23 1.18 -13.41 -0.79
N HIS A 24 0.10 -13.61 -0.03
CA HIS A 24 -1.28 -13.60 -0.56
C HIS A 24 -1.78 -12.20 -0.96
N LEU A 25 -1.06 -11.15 -0.55
CA LEU A 25 -1.37 -9.76 -0.91
C LEU A 25 -0.64 -9.32 -2.18
N ASN A 26 0.38 -10.08 -2.59
CA ASN A 26 1.18 -9.74 -3.75
C ASN A 26 0.33 -9.84 -5.02
N GLY A 27 0.33 -8.78 -5.80
CA GLY A 27 -0.45 -8.68 -7.03
C GLY A 27 -1.91 -8.30 -6.82
N ARG A 28 -2.40 -8.15 -5.58
CA ARG A 28 -3.75 -7.65 -5.32
C ARG A 28 -3.87 -6.16 -5.65
N THR A 29 -5.06 -5.77 -6.06
CA THR A 29 -5.43 -4.39 -6.34
C THR A 29 -6.39 -3.87 -5.28
N GLY A 30 -6.32 -2.56 -5.05
CA GLY A 30 -7.21 -1.87 -4.15
C GLY A 30 -7.09 -0.36 -4.28
N VAL A 31 -7.82 0.35 -3.45
CA VAL A 31 -7.91 1.81 -3.43
C VAL A 31 -7.34 2.34 -2.12
N ILE A 32 -6.54 3.38 -2.18
CA ILE A 32 -6.00 4.02 -0.98
C ILE A 32 -7.11 4.79 -0.29
N VAL A 33 -7.46 4.35 0.92
CA VAL A 33 -8.47 5.01 1.75
C VAL A 33 -7.85 5.90 2.81
N ARG A 34 -6.58 5.64 3.20
CA ARG A 34 -5.87 6.43 4.21
C ARG A 34 -4.38 6.60 3.89
N HIS A 35 -3.89 7.81 4.16
CA HIS A 35 -2.46 8.15 4.06
C HIS A 35 -1.71 7.83 5.34
N PRO A 36 -0.42 7.48 5.23
CA PRO A 36 0.48 7.34 6.35
C PRO A 36 0.73 8.70 7.01
N ASP A 37 0.57 8.75 8.33
CA ASP A 37 1.08 9.85 9.13
C ASP A 37 2.61 9.82 9.16
N VAL A 38 3.22 10.62 8.28
CA VAL A 38 4.68 10.66 8.04
C VAL A 38 5.48 11.11 9.28
N THR A 39 4.80 11.64 10.30
CA THR A 39 5.38 12.00 11.60
C THR A 39 6.04 10.81 12.30
N LEU A 40 5.58 9.58 12.02
CA LEU A 40 6.16 8.34 12.55
C LEU A 40 6.96 7.64 11.44
N LEU A 41 8.22 8.04 11.24
CA LEU A 41 9.12 7.50 10.20
C LEU A 41 9.27 5.95 10.22
N TRP A 42 9.02 5.30 11.36
CA TRP A 42 9.09 3.84 11.51
C TRP A 42 7.72 3.14 11.48
N GLY A 43 6.62 3.89 11.50
CA GLY A 43 5.24 3.37 11.55
C GLY A 43 4.35 3.78 10.38
N ALA A 44 4.88 4.58 9.46
CA ALA A 44 4.15 5.06 8.28
C ALA A 44 3.60 3.87 7.46
N ALA A 45 2.27 3.79 7.38
CA ALA A 45 1.54 2.78 6.63
C ALA A 45 0.37 3.39 5.85
N TYR A 46 0.19 2.95 4.61
CA TYR A 46 -1.02 3.23 3.83
C TYR A 46 -2.14 2.29 4.27
N THR A 47 -3.38 2.77 4.30
CA THR A 47 -4.53 1.86 4.33
C THR A 47 -5.09 1.74 2.93
N VAL A 48 -5.15 0.51 2.43
CA VAL A 48 -5.70 0.16 1.13
C VAL A 48 -6.94 -0.71 1.35
N GLU A 49 -8.06 -0.32 0.76
CA GLU A 49 -9.25 -1.15 0.65
C GLU A 49 -9.10 -2.00 -0.62
N LEU A 50 -8.99 -3.31 -0.46
CA LEU A 50 -8.86 -4.25 -1.56
C LEU A 50 -10.19 -4.36 -2.32
N ASP A 51 -10.13 -4.79 -3.58
CA ASP A 51 -11.35 -5.05 -4.37
C ASP A 51 -12.25 -6.13 -3.76
N THR A 52 -11.73 -6.95 -2.84
CA THR A 52 -12.50 -7.92 -2.06
C THR A 52 -13.34 -7.29 -0.94
N GLY A 53 -13.17 -5.99 -0.68
CA GLY A 53 -13.78 -5.26 0.44
C GLY A 53 -12.95 -5.32 1.73
N ASP A 54 -11.79 -5.98 1.72
CA ASP A 54 -10.90 -6.06 2.88
C ASP A 54 -10.03 -4.80 3.00
N GLU A 55 -10.01 -4.17 4.16
CA GLU A 55 -9.07 -3.09 4.45
C GLU A 55 -7.75 -3.64 5.02
N ILE A 56 -6.63 -3.22 4.43
CA ILE A 56 -5.30 -3.61 4.88
C ILE A 56 -4.38 -2.43 5.11
N LYS A 57 -3.58 -2.50 6.18
CA LYS A 57 -2.50 -1.55 6.47
C LYS A 57 -1.18 -2.07 5.91
N LEU A 58 -0.59 -1.31 4.99
CA LEU A 58 0.66 -1.64 4.30
C LEU A 58 1.75 -0.66 4.72
N LYS A 59 2.77 -1.15 5.41
CA LYS A 59 3.91 -0.32 5.80
C LYS A 59 4.78 -0.03 4.58
N ILE A 60 5.18 1.23 4.41
CA ILE A 60 5.90 1.73 3.23
C ILE A 60 7.22 0.98 2.99
N ARG A 61 7.82 0.38 4.02
CA ARG A 61 9.06 -0.39 3.92
C ARG A 61 8.90 -1.85 3.50
N GLU A 62 7.70 -2.39 3.59
CA GLU A 62 7.43 -3.82 3.35
C GLU A 62 6.79 -4.04 1.97
N PHE A 63 6.14 -3.01 1.43
CA PHE A 63 5.36 -3.08 0.21
C PHE A 63 5.69 -1.91 -0.72
N ASP A 64 5.81 -2.20 -1.99
CA ASP A 64 5.69 -1.24 -3.07
C ASP A 64 4.22 -1.15 -3.51
N LEU A 65 3.75 0.07 -3.68
CA LEU A 65 2.46 0.34 -4.30
C LEU A 65 2.74 0.82 -5.72
N ILE A 66 2.01 0.28 -6.69
CA ILE A 66 2.14 0.64 -8.10
C ILE A 66 0.80 1.23 -8.55
N PRO A 67 0.76 2.44 -9.14
CA PRO A 67 -0.49 3.01 -9.64
C PRO A 67 -1.09 2.13 -10.73
N VAL A 68 -2.39 1.88 -10.64
CA VAL A 68 -3.18 1.18 -11.67
C VAL A 68 -4.07 2.24 -12.30
N GLY A 69 -3.82 2.53 -13.59
CA GLY A 69 -4.55 3.54 -14.36
C GLY A 69 -6.01 3.19 -14.62
#